data_AF-A0AA48HCK4-F1
#
_entry.id   AF-A0AA48HCK4-F1
#
_cell.length_a   1.000
_cell.length_b   1.000
_cell.length_c   1.000
_cell.angle_alpha   90.00
_cell.angle_beta   90.00
_cell.angle_gamma   90.00
#
_symmetry.space_group_name_H-M   'P 1'
#
loop_
_entity.id
_entity.type
_entity.pdbx_description
1 polymer ?
#
loop_
_entity_poly.entity_id
_entity_poly.type
_entity_poly.pdbx_seq_one_letter_code
_entity_poly.pdbx_strand_id
1 'polypeptide(L)'
;MTARTRALLSAIVAFSFYSVWSWWVNSMASDDQALVLRSALLQGTYSALMTVTFTAFLNWTLSKMKCHKRPQIAVLPPLLFQSITVILLNALNNTPDIFATVAPSILMTGIYGLLYANSLLKTPEYICKYKLEGYQELMSPAAEKMNHKRQ
;
A
#
# COMPACT_ATOMS: atom_id res chain seq x y z
N MET A 1 1.25 -3.85 23.67
CA MET A 1 0.13 -3.67 22.72
C MET A 1 0.11 -4.84 21.74
N THR A 2 -0.98 -5.60 21.65
CA THR A 2 -1.08 -6.80 20.79
C THR A 2 -1.29 -6.41 19.32
N ALA A 3 -0.87 -7.25 18.36
CA ALA A 3 -1.01 -6.96 16.92
C ALA A 3 -2.46 -6.63 16.50
N ARG A 4 -3.45 -7.31 17.10
CA ARG A 4 -4.88 -7.04 16.90
C ARG A 4 -5.29 -5.64 17.36
N THR A 5 -4.85 -5.23 18.56
CA THR A 5 -5.13 -3.90 19.11
C THR A 5 -4.55 -2.80 18.21
N ARG A 6 -3.32 -3.01 17.70
CA ARG A 6 -2.67 -2.04 16.82
C ARG A 6 -3.39 -1.90 15.47
N ALA A 7 -3.84 -3.02 14.90
CA ALA A 7 -4.63 -3.03 13.67
C ALA A 7 -6.01 -2.37 13.83
N LEU A 8 -6.70 -2.64 14.95
CA LEU A 8 -7.97 -1.99 15.28
C LEU A 8 -7.81 -0.48 15.45
N LEU A 9 -6.77 -0.03 16.17
CA LEU A 9 -6.48 1.40 16.32
C LEU A 9 -6.21 2.05 14.97
N SER A 10 -5.41 1.43 14.09
CA SER A 10 -5.18 1.98 12.75
C SER A 10 -6.43 2.04 11.89
N ALA A 11 -7.33 1.05 12.01
CA ALA A 11 -8.58 1.02 11.27
C ALA A 11 -9.54 2.12 11.74
N ILE A 12 -9.66 2.33 13.06
CA ILE A 12 -10.49 3.40 13.63
C ILE A 12 -9.98 4.77 13.20
N VAL A 13 -8.66 5.00 13.34
CA VAL A 13 -8.05 6.29 12.94
C VAL A 13 -8.25 6.55 11.46
N ALA A 14 -8.03 5.56 10.59
CA ALA A 14 -8.26 5.69 9.16
C ALA A 14 -9.74 5.96 8.84
N PHE A 15 -10.65 5.17 9.41
CA PHE A 15 -12.09 5.34 9.22
C PHE A 15 -12.53 6.75 9.60
N SER A 16 -12.15 7.24 10.79
CA SER A 16 -12.52 8.56 11.28
C SER A 16 -11.95 9.67 10.40
N PHE A 17 -10.66 9.60 10.08
CA PHE A 17 -10.00 10.60 9.24
C PHE A 17 -10.68 10.73 7.87
N TYR A 18 -10.87 9.60 7.19
CA TYR A 18 -11.44 9.60 5.84
C TYR A 18 -12.94 9.88 5.82
N SER A 19 -13.68 9.52 6.88
CA SER A 19 -15.09 9.92 7.02
C SER A 19 -15.23 11.43 7.22
N VAL A 20 -14.43 12.02 8.12
CA VAL A 20 -14.45 13.47 8.39
C VAL A 20 -14.02 14.25 7.16
N TRP A 21 -12.98 13.81 6.46
CA TRP A 21 -12.54 14.43 5.22
C TRP A 21 -13.65 14.45 4.16
N SER A 22 -14.25 13.29 3.89
CA SER A 22 -15.34 13.16 2.91
C SER A 22 -16.55 14.01 3.30
N TRP A 23 -16.93 14.02 4.58
CA TRP A 23 -18.00 14.87 5.08
C TRP A 23 -17.70 16.36 4.86
N TRP A 24 -16.49 16.79 5.21
CA TRP A 24 -16.10 18.20 5.09
C TRP A 24 -16.09 18.67 3.63
N VAL A 25 -15.48 17.89 2.74
CA VAL A 25 -15.43 18.22 1.30
C VAL A 25 -16.83 18.26 0.69
N ASN A 26 -17.65 17.26 0.96
CA ASN A 26 -18.97 17.16 0.32
C ASN A 26 -20.00 18.11 0.93
N SER A 27 -19.86 18.52 2.19
CA SER A 27 -20.72 19.56 2.80
C SER A 27 -20.49 20.96 2.22
N MET A 28 -19.33 21.20 1.60
CA MET A 28 -19.08 22.43 0.84
C MET A 28 -19.65 22.38 -0.59
N ALA A 29 -19.96 21.18 -1.09
CA ALA A 29 -20.38 20.95 -2.48
C ALA A 29 -21.88 20.62 -2.62
N SER A 30 -22.57 20.27 -1.54
CA SER A 30 -23.99 19.91 -1.56
C SER A 30 -24.70 20.21 -0.26
N ASP A 31 -25.93 20.70 -0.36
CA ASP A 31 -26.84 20.90 0.78
C ASP A 31 -27.55 19.60 1.22
N ASP A 32 -27.46 18.51 0.44
CA ASP A 32 -28.09 17.22 0.76
C ASP A 32 -27.28 16.47 1.84
N GLN A 33 -27.69 16.68 3.10
CA GLN A 33 -27.04 16.06 4.26
C GLN A 33 -27.07 14.52 4.24
N ALA A 34 -28.11 13.91 3.65
CA ALA A 34 -28.20 12.46 3.58
C ALA A 34 -27.14 11.90 2.62
N LEU A 35 -26.93 12.56 1.48
CA LEU A 35 -25.90 12.23 0.51
C LEU A 35 -24.49 12.45 1.06
N VAL A 36 -24.26 13.57 1.77
CA VAL A 36 -22.97 13.88 2.42
C VAL A 36 -22.62 12.84 3.47
N LEU A 37 -23.57 12.48 4.35
CA LEU A 37 -23.34 11.47 5.40
C LEU A 37 -23.07 10.08 4.79
N ARG A 38 -23.83 9.70 3.75
CA ARG A 38 -23.61 8.44 3.04
C ARG A 38 -22.22 8.38 2.42
N SER A 39 -21.77 9.47 1.80
CA SER A 39 -20.42 9.58 1.21
C SER A 39 -19.32 9.49 2.27
N ALA A 40 -19.55 10.07 3.45
CA ALA A 40 -18.63 9.98 4.58
C ALA A 40 -18.47 8.53 5.08
N LEU A 41 -19.59 7.83 5.31
CA LEU A 41 -19.59 6.44 5.77
C LEU A 41 -18.98 5.48 4.74
N LEU A 42 -19.26 5.71 3.45
CA LEU A 42 -18.67 4.94 2.35
C LEU A 42 -17.15 5.10 2.33
N GLN A 43 -16.66 6.34 2.40
CA GLN A 43 -15.22 6.62 2.36
C GLN A 43 -14.48 6.08 3.59
N GLY A 44 -15.08 6.21 4.78
CA GLY A 44 -14.56 5.62 6.00
C GLY A 44 -14.44 4.10 5.92
N THR A 45 -15.53 3.42 5.56
CA THR A 45 -15.57 1.94 5.50
C THR A 45 -14.62 1.40 4.44
N TYR A 46 -14.57 2.06 3.28
CA TYR A 46 -13.70 1.70 2.18
C TYR A 46 -12.21 1.74 2.58
N SER A 47 -11.79 2.76 3.33
CA SER A 47 -10.38 2.90 3.76
C SER A 47 -9.84 1.70 4.54
N ALA A 48 -10.68 1.08 5.38
CA ALA A 48 -10.31 -0.09 6.17
C ALA A 48 -10.09 -1.33 5.28
N LEU A 49 -11.01 -1.58 4.34
CA LEU A 49 -10.91 -2.70 3.39
C LEU A 49 -9.69 -2.54 2.46
N MET A 50 -9.43 -1.31 2.05
CA MET A 50 -8.35 -0.97 1.13
C MET A 50 -6.97 -1.24 1.70
N THR A 51 -6.78 -0.99 2.99
CA THR A 51 -5.49 -1.22 3.64
C THR A 51 -5.07 -2.69 3.55
N VAL A 52 -6.00 -3.61 3.78
CA VAL A 52 -5.74 -5.06 3.75
C VAL A 52 -5.53 -5.54 2.32
N THR A 53 -6.44 -5.16 1.41
CA THR A 53 -6.38 -5.59 0.01
C THR A 53 -5.15 -5.05 -0.72
N PHE A 54 -4.77 -3.79 -0.47
CA PHE A 54 -3.57 -3.19 -1.03
C PHE A 54 -2.33 -3.99 -0.67
N THR A 55 -2.18 -4.28 0.63
CA THR A 55 -0.98 -4.93 1.16
C THR A 55 -0.85 -6.34 0.61
N ALA A 56 -1.94 -7.11 0.56
CA ALA A 56 -1.95 -8.45 0.00
C ALA A 56 -1.59 -8.44 -1.50
N PHE A 57 -2.19 -7.52 -2.27
CA PHE A 57 -1.93 -7.40 -3.70
C PHE A 57 -0.50 -6.94 -3.97
N LEU A 58 -0.01 -5.92 -3.24
CA LEU A 58 1.36 -5.45 -3.37
C LEU A 58 2.40 -6.54 -3.07
N ASN A 59 2.21 -7.33 -2.01
CA ASN A 59 3.07 -8.48 -1.72
C ASN A 59 3.09 -9.46 -2.90
N TRP A 60 1.92 -9.78 -3.46
CA TRP A 60 1.82 -10.65 -4.63
C TRP A 60 2.56 -10.08 -5.84
N THR A 61 2.34 -8.81 -6.20
CA THR A 61 2.99 -8.17 -7.34
C THR A 61 4.50 -8.06 -7.14
N LEU A 62 4.96 -7.72 -5.93
CA LEU A 62 6.38 -7.67 -5.58
C LEU A 62 7.03 -9.05 -5.66
N SER A 63 6.35 -10.12 -5.22
CA SER A 63 6.89 -11.48 -5.31
C SER A 63 7.20 -11.90 -6.76
N LYS A 64 6.43 -11.39 -7.73
CA LYS A 64 6.62 -11.61 -9.16
C LYS A 64 7.70 -10.71 -9.76
N MET A 65 7.88 -9.50 -9.23
CA MET A 65 8.79 -8.51 -9.82
C MET A 65 10.09 -8.28 -9.03
N LYS A 66 10.34 -9.01 -7.94
CA LYS A 66 11.53 -8.85 -7.08
C LYS A 66 12.88 -8.97 -7.79
N CYS A 67 12.94 -9.66 -8.93
CA CYS A 67 14.16 -9.82 -9.74
C CYS A 67 14.26 -8.85 -10.93
N HIS A 68 13.29 -7.95 -11.11
CA HIS A 68 13.31 -6.98 -12.21
C HIS A 68 14.29 -5.82 -11.93
N LYS A 69 14.70 -5.08 -12.97
CA LYS A 69 15.57 -3.89 -12.81
C LYS A 69 14.95 -2.79 -11.94
N ARG A 70 13.61 -2.71 -11.91
CA ARG A 70 12.84 -1.71 -11.15
C ARG A 70 11.65 -2.38 -10.43
N PRO A 71 11.89 -3.13 -9.34
CA PRO A 71 10.83 -3.87 -8.63
C PRO A 71 9.77 -2.94 -8.00
N GLN A 72 10.11 -1.66 -7.77
CA GLN A 72 9.20 -0.62 -7.25
C GLN A 72 7.97 -0.38 -8.12
N ILE A 73 8.03 -0.71 -9.42
CA ILE A 73 6.88 -0.62 -10.35
C ILE A 73 5.74 -1.56 -9.90
N ALA A 74 6.01 -2.51 -8.99
CA ALA A 74 5.01 -3.42 -8.43
C ALA A 74 3.89 -2.73 -7.64
N VAL A 75 4.11 -1.47 -7.25
CA VAL A 75 3.11 -0.63 -6.61
C VAL A 75 2.02 -0.18 -7.59
N LEU A 76 2.32 -0.12 -8.89
CA LEU A 76 1.40 0.45 -9.88
C LEU A 76 0.12 -0.40 -10.06
N PRO A 77 0.17 -1.73 -10.28
CA PRO A 77 -1.05 -2.54 -10.41
C PRO A 77 -2.03 -2.44 -9.24
N PRO A 78 -1.62 -2.61 -7.96
CA PRO A 78 -2.54 -2.47 -6.84
C PRO A 78 -3.05 -1.03 -6.70
N LEU A 79 -2.21 -0.01 -6.94
CA LEU A 79 -2.65 1.40 -6.86
C LEU A 79 -3.69 1.74 -7.93
N LEU A 80 -3.53 1.24 -9.16
CA LEU A 80 -4.51 1.46 -10.24
C LEU A 80 -5.84 0.77 -9.93
N PHE A 81 -5.80 -0.50 -9.54
CA PHE A 81 -7.01 -1.25 -9.17
C PHE A 81 -7.80 -0.53 -8.07
N GLN A 82 -7.08 -0.04 -7.06
CA GLN A 82 -7.62 0.69 -5.94
C GLN A 82 -8.19 2.05 -6.33
N SER A 83 -7.45 2.82 -7.14
CA SER A 83 -7.91 4.13 -7.63
C SER A 83 -9.18 4.00 -8.47
N ILE A 84 -9.26 2.98 -9.33
CA ILE A 84 -10.46 2.72 -10.15
C ILE A 84 -11.64 2.36 -9.24
N THR A 85 -11.42 1.49 -8.25
CA THR A 85 -12.49 1.04 -7.35
C THR A 85 -13.05 2.19 -6.53
N VAL A 86 -12.20 3.07 -5.96
CA VAL A 86 -12.67 4.19 -5.13
C VAL A 86 -13.46 5.22 -5.95
N ILE A 87 -12.99 5.50 -7.16
CA ILE A 87 -13.68 6.42 -8.07
C ILE A 87 -15.04 5.83 -8.46
N LEU A 88 -15.09 4.55 -8.82
CA LEU A 88 -16.32 3.87 -9.20
C LEU A 88 -17.34 3.85 -8.05
N LEU A 89 -16.92 3.50 -6.83
CA LEU A 89 -17.82 3.48 -5.68
C LEU A 89 -18.39 4.86 -5.36
N ASN A 90 -17.55 5.91 -5.42
CA ASN A 90 -18.00 7.28 -5.19
C ASN A 90 -18.89 7.81 -6.33
N ALA A 91 -18.64 7.41 -7.57
CA ALA A 91 -19.48 7.72 -8.72
C ALA A 91 -20.86 7.04 -8.61
N LEU A 92 -20.91 5.75 -8.28
CA LEU A 92 -22.17 5.02 -8.03
C LEU A 92 -22.93 5.57 -6.81
N ASN A 93 -22.24 6.23 -5.88
CA ASN A 93 -22.82 6.90 -4.73
C ASN A 93 -23.34 8.31 -5.04
N ASN A 94 -23.13 8.83 -6.26
CA ASN A 94 -23.41 10.22 -6.63
C ASN A 94 -22.72 11.23 -5.69
N THR A 95 -21.49 10.94 -5.30
CA THR A 95 -20.73 11.80 -4.38
C THR A 95 -20.48 13.17 -5.04
N PRO A 96 -20.84 14.30 -4.40
CA PRO A 96 -20.79 15.63 -5.01
C PRO A 96 -19.41 16.01 -5.58
N ASP A 97 -18.35 15.85 -4.80
CA ASP A 97 -16.98 16.11 -5.24
C ASP A 97 -16.12 14.85 -5.11
N ILE A 98 -16.16 14.02 -6.16
CA ILE A 98 -15.44 12.74 -6.20
C ILE A 98 -13.94 12.97 -6.07
N PHE A 99 -13.35 13.90 -6.83
CA PHE A 99 -11.90 14.06 -6.90
C PHE A 99 -11.32 14.54 -5.58
N ALA A 100 -11.92 15.55 -4.95
CA ALA A 100 -11.46 16.02 -3.64
C ALA A 100 -11.73 14.99 -2.55
N THR A 101 -12.79 14.17 -2.67
CA THR A 101 -13.05 13.06 -1.74
C THR A 101 -11.96 11.99 -1.78
N VAL A 102 -11.50 11.59 -2.98
CA VAL A 102 -10.60 10.44 -3.13
C VAL A 102 -9.11 10.80 -3.18
N ALA A 103 -8.75 12.02 -3.57
CA ALA A 103 -7.36 12.43 -3.82
C ALA A 103 -6.40 12.17 -2.64
N PRO A 104 -6.73 12.51 -1.37
CA PRO A 104 -5.82 12.25 -0.25
C PRO A 104 -5.57 10.75 -0.05
N SER A 105 -6.60 9.92 -0.24
CA SER A 105 -6.48 8.47 -0.06
C SER A 105 -5.57 7.84 -1.12
N ILE A 106 -5.70 8.25 -2.39
CA ILE A 106 -4.85 7.77 -3.48
C ILE A 106 -3.40 8.20 -3.25
N LEU A 107 -3.18 9.48 -2.90
CA LEU A 107 -1.86 10.04 -2.66
C LEU A 107 -1.16 9.33 -1.48
N MET A 108 -1.84 9.20 -0.35
CA MET A 108 -1.29 8.53 0.84
C MET A 108 -0.99 7.06 0.58
N THR A 109 -1.85 6.38 -0.18
CA THR A 109 -1.64 4.97 -0.57
C THR A 109 -0.43 4.82 -1.49
N GLY A 110 -0.23 5.74 -2.43
CA GLY A 110 0.95 5.75 -3.30
C GLY A 110 2.26 5.91 -2.50
N ILE A 111 2.31 6.88 -1.59
CA ILE A 111 3.46 7.10 -0.70
C ILE A 111 3.71 5.86 0.16
N TYR A 112 2.68 5.36 0.83
CA TYR A 112 2.76 4.16 1.67
C TYR A 112 3.28 2.95 0.88
N GLY A 113 2.74 2.71 -0.31
CA GLY A 113 3.13 1.59 -1.17
C GLY A 113 4.59 1.62 -1.57
N LEU A 114 5.12 2.80 -1.93
CA LEU A 114 6.52 2.96 -2.29
C LEU A 114 7.44 2.70 -1.08
N LEU A 115 7.12 3.27 0.09
CA LEU A 115 7.89 3.07 1.32
C LEU A 115 7.85 1.60 1.76
N TYR A 116 6.68 0.98 1.73
CA TYR A 116 6.48 -0.41 2.10
C TYR A 116 7.22 -1.35 1.14
N ALA A 117 7.11 -1.14 -0.18
CA ALA A 117 7.86 -1.89 -1.18
C ALA A 117 9.38 -1.78 -0.97
N ASN A 118 9.89 -0.56 -0.70
CA ASN A 118 11.30 -0.33 -0.41
C ASN A 118 11.76 -1.03 0.88
N SER A 119 10.89 -1.12 1.89
CA SER A 119 11.15 -1.89 3.09
C SER A 119 11.20 -3.39 2.81
N LEU A 120 10.27 -3.92 2.01
CA LEU A 120 10.20 -5.34 1.66
C LEU A 120 11.39 -5.79 0.84
N LEU A 121 11.84 -5.01 -0.13
CA LEU A 121 12.97 -5.37 -0.99
C LEU A 121 14.31 -5.50 -0.22
N LYS A 122 14.37 -5.05 1.04
CA LYS A 122 15.52 -5.22 1.93
C LYS A 122 15.45 -6.51 2.77
N THR A 123 14.33 -7.23 2.78
CA THR A 123 14.17 -8.47 3.54
C THR A 123 14.65 -9.67 2.73
N PRO A 124 15.20 -10.72 3.39
CA PRO A 124 15.78 -11.88 2.69
C PRO A 124 14.79 -12.62 1.79
N GLU A 125 13.50 -12.60 2.11
CA GLU A 125 12.43 -13.24 1.32
C GLU A 125 12.26 -12.63 -0.09
N TYR A 126 12.57 -11.33 -0.23
CA TYR A 126 12.44 -10.58 -1.47
C TYR A 126 13.78 -10.34 -2.17
N ILE A 127 14.89 -10.89 -1.65
CA ILE A 127 16.16 -10.92 -2.37
C ILE A 127 16.04 -11.90 -3.54
N CYS A 128 16.47 -11.48 -4.73
CA CYS A 128 16.46 -12.34 -5.91
C CYS A 128 17.44 -13.52 -5.74
N LYS A 129 16.97 -14.76 -5.93
CA LYS A 129 17.75 -15.98 -5.66
C LYS A 129 19.07 -16.06 -6.44
N TYR A 130 19.09 -15.65 -7.71
CA TYR A 130 20.31 -15.59 -8.52
C TYR A 130 21.38 -14.62 -7.95
N LYS A 131 20.97 -13.62 -7.17
CA LYS A 131 21.90 -12.70 -6.50
C LYS A 131 22.55 -13.33 -5.26
N LEU A 132 21.91 -14.33 -4.66
CA LEU A 132 22.45 -15.09 -3.52
C LEU A 132 23.45 -16.14 -4.00
N GLU A 133 23.12 -16.87 -5.06
CA GLU A 133 24.01 -17.87 -5.68
C GLU A 133 25.34 -17.24 -6.14
N GLY A 134 25.30 -16.08 -6.80
CA GLY A 134 26.52 -15.35 -7.18
C GLY A 134 27.34 -14.82 -5.99
N TYR A 135 26.71 -14.50 -4.86
CA TYR A 135 27.43 -14.10 -3.64
C TYR A 135 28.11 -15.30 -2.97
N GLN A 136 27.45 -16.46 -2.96
CA GLN A 136 28.02 -17.71 -2.45
C GLN A 136 29.15 -18.22 -3.34
N GLU A 137 29.03 -18.12 -4.67
CA GLU A 137 30.13 -18.41 -5.59
C GLU A 137 31.32 -17.47 -5.42
N LEU A 138 31.11 -16.17 -5.15
CA LEU A 138 32.22 -15.23 -4.85
C LEU A 138 32.87 -15.49 -3.48
N MET A 139 32.08 -15.87 -2.48
CA MET A 139 32.60 -16.13 -1.13
C MET A 139 33.31 -17.47 -1.00
N SER A 140 32.98 -18.46 -1.84
CA SER A 140 33.63 -19.78 -1.84
C SER A 140 35.17 -19.71 -2.03
N PRO A 141 35.72 -19.11 -3.11
CA PRO A 141 37.17 -18.99 -3.29
C PRO A 141 37.82 -17.96 -2.36
N ALA A 142 37.07 -16.97 -1.86
CA ALA A 142 37.58 -15.99 -0.89
C ALA A 142 37.77 -16.59 0.52
N ALA A 143 36.87 -17.48 0.94
CA ALA A 143 36.98 -18.23 2.19
C ALA A 143 38.17 -19.22 2.14
N GLU A 144 38.39 -19.86 1.00
CA GLU A 144 39.53 -20.78 0.79
C GLU A 144 40.88 -20.05 0.85
N LYS A 145 41.00 -18.87 0.21
CA LYS A 145 42.21 -18.03 0.29
C LYS A 145 42.51 -17.49 1.69
N MET A 146 41.50 -17.31 2.54
CA MET A 146 41.72 -16.89 3.93
C MET A 146 42.16 -18.03 4.85
N ASN A 147 41.78 -19.27 4.55
CA ASN A 147 42.26 -20.45 5.28
C ASN A 147 43.72 -20.76 4.93
N HIS A 148 44.11 -20.58 3.68
CA HIS A 148 45.48 -20.85 3.22
C HIS A 148 46.53 -19.82 3.68
N LYS A 149 46.11 -18.66 4.19
CA LYS A 149 46.99 -17.65 4.81
C LYS A 149 47.16 -17.82 6.32
N ARG A 150 46.42 -18.74 6.95
CA ARG A 150 46.50 -19.03 8.39
C ARG A 150 47.36 -20.26 8.71
N GLN A 151 47.85 -20.97 7.70
CA GLN A 151 48.87 -22.02 7.80
C GLN A 151 50.22 -21.44 7.37
#